data_AF-A0A6P1CJA1-F1
#
_entry.id   AF-A0A6P1CJA1-F1
#
_cell.length_a   1.000
_cell.length_b   1.000
_cell.length_c   1.000
_cell.angle_alpha   90.00
_cell.angle_beta   90.00
_cell.angle_gamma   90.00
#
_symmetry.space_group_name_H-M   'P 1'
#
loop_
_entity.id
_entity.type
_entity.pdbx_description
1 polymer ?
#
loop_
_entity_poly.entity_id
_entity_poly.type
_entity_poly.pdbx_seq_one_letter_code
_entity_poly.pdbx_strand_id
1 'polypeptide(L)'
;MTEHHEAPGGASKALRSSDGPEGGSSRNHEAANRTHKDIPQATVARLATYLRVLAMLADDGVLIVSSEELAVAAGVNSAKLRKDLSFLGPNGVRGVGYDVAKLRTRIEDVLGLSEGHRVVLVGAGNLGRALVGYGGFRRRGFAVVGLFDNDPAVIGRTVAGHRVRDAADLATAIAALEPTIAVIAVPDDAAQQVCDGLVAAGLQSILSFAPCELVVPPTVEVRRVDLAVEMQMLSFERVRNAEAEQPAAVGERGDSIPVAHPLGSGRVARRASNTHPQPAHPGRAHPAPATQHPATPQHPATSHSATEPTSKGSVVTP
;
A
#
# COMPACT_ATOMS: atom_id res chain seq x y z
N MET A 1 34.49 9.52 83.15
CA MET A 1 35.41 8.43 82.76
C MET A 1 35.00 8.04 81.35
N THR A 2 35.53 8.58 80.27
CA THR A 2 36.79 9.28 79.91
C THR A 2 36.40 10.07 78.63
N GLU A 3 36.43 11.41 78.59
CA GLU A 3 37.59 12.25 78.13
C GLU A 3 38.15 11.77 76.77
N HIS A 4 38.30 12.53 75.68
CA HIS A 4 38.57 13.97 75.42
C HIS A 4 38.26 14.30 73.92
N HIS A 5 37.68 15.46 73.55
CA HIS A 5 38.33 16.74 73.15
C HIS A 5 39.03 16.69 71.76
N GLU A 6 39.04 17.66 70.84
CA GLU A 6 38.40 18.97 70.64
C GLU A 6 38.87 19.51 69.26
N ALA A 7 37.91 19.93 68.42
CA ALA A 7 37.86 21.10 67.49
C ALA A 7 39.10 21.53 66.62
N PRO A 8 39.11 22.73 65.99
CA PRO A 8 38.75 22.93 64.57
C PRO A 8 39.78 23.74 63.75
N GLY A 9 39.52 23.94 62.45
CA GLY A 9 40.22 24.91 61.59
C GLY A 9 40.37 24.37 60.17
N GLY A 10 40.32 25.12 59.08
CA GLY A 10 40.26 26.55 58.82
C GLY A 10 40.36 26.70 57.29
N ALA A 11 39.77 27.76 56.75
CA ALA A 11 39.58 27.99 55.32
C ALA A 11 40.88 28.05 54.49
N SER A 12 40.80 27.63 53.21
CA SER A 12 41.45 28.37 52.13
C SER A 12 40.83 28.09 50.75
N LYS A 13 40.86 29.15 49.95
CA LYS A 13 40.15 29.44 48.69
C LYS A 13 41.06 29.17 47.48
N ALA A 14 40.43 29.05 46.28
CA ALA A 14 40.97 29.12 44.90
C ALA A 14 40.98 27.75 44.18
N LEU A 15 40.60 27.54 42.91
CA LEU A 15 40.06 28.37 41.83
C LEU A 15 39.75 27.40 40.64
N ARG A 16 38.70 27.70 39.86
CA ARG A 16 38.50 27.41 38.42
C ARG A 16 38.10 26.00 37.92
N SER A 17 36.88 26.02 37.34
CA SER A 17 36.49 25.58 35.98
C SER A 17 36.43 24.09 35.64
N SER A 18 35.19 23.61 35.42
CA SER A 18 34.73 23.24 34.07
C SER A 18 33.21 23.05 34.07
N ASP A 19 32.50 24.05 33.54
CA ASP A 19 31.18 23.85 32.93
C ASP A 19 31.34 22.94 31.69
N GLY A 20 30.46 21.95 31.57
CA GLY A 20 30.32 21.08 30.40
C GLY A 20 28.86 20.63 30.26
N PRO A 21 28.25 20.70 29.05
CA PRO A 21 26.81 20.82 28.93
C PRO A 21 26.12 19.48 28.60
N GLU A 22 25.12 19.08 29.39
CA GLU A 22 24.18 18.02 28.99
C GLU A 22 22.77 18.59 28.91
N GLY A 23 22.38 19.00 27.70
CA GLY A 23 21.07 19.60 27.45
C GLY A 23 20.77 19.82 25.97
N GLY A 24 21.12 18.85 25.11
CA GLY A 24 20.94 18.99 23.65
C GLY A 24 19.99 17.97 22.99
N SER A 25 19.77 16.79 23.57
CA SER A 25 19.16 15.69 22.81
C SER A 25 17.62 15.58 22.90
N SER A 26 16.98 16.02 23.99
CA SER A 26 15.53 15.83 24.15
C SER A 26 14.66 16.83 23.40
N ARG A 27 15.13 18.07 23.17
CA ARG A 27 14.29 19.11 22.54
C ARG A 27 14.12 18.92 21.03
N ASN A 28 15.09 18.30 20.35
CA ASN A 28 15.04 18.09 18.90
C ASN A 28 14.08 16.95 18.51
N HIS A 29 13.99 15.89 19.32
CA HIS A 29 13.02 14.81 19.11
C HIS A 29 11.58 15.28 19.34
N GLU A 30 11.36 16.13 20.35
CA GLU A 30 10.02 16.65 20.68
C GLU A 30 9.51 17.66 19.64
N ALA A 31 10.39 18.46 19.03
CA ALA A 31 10.05 19.37 17.94
C ALA A 31 9.74 18.63 16.62
N ALA A 32 10.50 17.58 16.28
CA ALA A 32 10.26 16.76 15.10
C ALA A 32 8.96 15.93 15.19
N ASN A 33 8.56 15.52 16.41
CA ASN A 33 7.34 14.76 16.64
C ASN A 33 6.07 15.63 16.63
N ARG A 34 6.18 16.95 16.92
CA ARG A 34 5.03 17.87 16.87
C ARG A 34 4.57 18.18 15.45
N THR A 35 5.46 18.18 14.45
CA THR A 35 5.10 18.51 13.06
C THR A 35 4.29 17.42 12.34
N HIS A 36 4.33 16.18 12.82
CA HIS A 36 3.59 15.06 12.23
C HIS A 36 2.08 15.08 12.57
N LYS A 37 1.71 15.62 13.74
CA LYS A 37 0.31 15.61 14.22
C LYS A 37 -0.64 16.57 13.51
N ASP A 38 -0.14 17.48 12.68
CA ASP A 38 -0.94 18.57 12.08
C ASP A 38 -1.29 18.34 10.60
N ILE A 39 -0.90 17.22 10.01
CA ILE A 39 -1.14 16.94 8.59
C ILE A 39 -2.52 16.27 8.41
N PRO A 40 -3.45 16.87 7.64
CA PRO A 40 -4.74 16.25 7.40
C PRO A 40 -4.62 14.89 6.69
N GLN A 41 -5.45 13.92 7.05
CA GLN A 41 -5.41 12.57 6.44
C GLN A 41 -5.55 12.58 4.91
N ALA A 42 -6.38 13.49 4.39
CA ALA A 42 -6.51 13.68 2.95
C ALA A 42 -5.20 14.17 2.30
N THR A 43 -4.38 14.95 3.03
CA THR A 43 -3.05 15.38 2.59
C THR A 43 -2.06 14.22 2.66
N VAL A 44 -2.07 13.39 3.70
CA VAL A 44 -1.24 12.16 3.79
C VAL A 44 -1.44 11.26 2.57
N ALA A 45 -2.69 11.00 2.17
CA ALA A 45 -2.98 10.22 0.97
C ALA A 45 -2.41 10.84 -0.31
N ARG A 46 -2.42 12.19 -0.43
CA ARG A 46 -1.83 12.89 -1.58
C ARG A 46 -0.31 12.92 -1.54
N LEU A 47 0.31 13.02 -0.36
CA LEU A 47 1.76 12.92 -0.20
C LEU A 47 2.28 11.57 -0.72
N ALA A 48 1.57 10.48 -0.46
CA ALA A 48 1.89 9.17 -1.03
C ALA A 48 1.80 9.17 -2.57
N THR A 49 0.82 9.87 -3.15
CA THR A 49 0.73 10.07 -4.62
C THR A 49 1.90 10.89 -5.15
N TYR A 50 2.29 11.96 -4.46
CA TYR A 50 3.46 12.78 -4.86
C TYR A 50 4.74 11.98 -4.81
N LEU A 51 4.91 11.12 -3.79
CA LEU A 51 6.06 10.25 -3.67
C LEU A 51 6.21 9.30 -4.87
N ARG A 52 5.09 8.75 -5.37
CA ARG A 52 5.08 7.93 -6.60
C ARG A 52 5.59 8.72 -7.81
N VAL A 53 5.11 9.95 -7.98
CA VAL A 53 5.52 10.80 -9.12
C VAL A 53 6.98 11.20 -8.99
N LEU A 54 7.43 11.59 -7.80
CA LEU A 54 8.83 11.94 -7.54
C LEU A 54 9.78 10.76 -7.75
N ALA A 55 9.36 9.54 -7.43
CA ALA A 55 10.13 8.34 -7.74
C ALA A 55 10.32 8.15 -9.25
N MET A 56 9.25 8.33 -10.04
CA MET A 56 9.34 8.27 -11.51
C MET A 56 10.27 9.35 -12.08
N LEU A 57 10.12 10.60 -11.61
CA LEU A 57 10.99 11.70 -12.02
C LEU A 57 12.45 11.46 -11.67
N ALA A 58 12.72 10.86 -10.50
CA ALA A 58 14.06 10.51 -10.08
C ALA A 58 14.66 9.39 -10.96
N ASP A 59 13.87 8.37 -11.30
CA ASP A 59 14.28 7.30 -12.21
C ASP A 59 14.59 7.83 -13.62
N ASP A 60 13.88 8.88 -14.05
CA ASP A 60 14.11 9.60 -15.32
C ASP A 60 15.27 10.62 -15.24
N GLY A 61 15.95 10.73 -14.09
CA GLY A 61 17.10 11.64 -13.89
C GLY A 61 16.73 13.12 -13.73
N VAL A 62 15.46 13.44 -13.49
CA VAL A 62 15.00 14.82 -13.27
C VAL A 62 15.46 15.31 -11.89
N LEU A 63 16.23 16.40 -11.88
CA LEU A 63 16.78 16.98 -10.65
C LEU A 63 15.86 18.01 -10.00
N ILE A 64 15.20 18.82 -10.81
CA ILE A 64 14.32 19.92 -10.37
C ILE A 64 12.97 19.77 -11.06
N VAL A 65 11.89 19.95 -10.31
CA VAL A 65 10.51 19.96 -10.83
C VAL A 65 9.74 21.18 -10.34
N SER A 66 8.98 21.84 -11.20
CA SER A 66 8.12 22.93 -10.77
C SER A 66 6.87 22.42 -10.04
N SER A 67 6.20 23.30 -9.30
CA SER A 67 4.91 22.96 -8.66
C SER A 67 3.82 22.63 -9.67
N GLU A 68 3.87 23.23 -10.86
CA GLU A 68 2.88 23.00 -11.90
C GLU A 68 3.06 21.61 -12.50
N GLU A 69 4.27 21.26 -12.91
CA GLU A 69 4.61 19.95 -13.48
C GLU A 69 4.30 18.82 -12.49
N LEU A 70 4.71 18.98 -11.23
CA LEU A 70 4.45 17.97 -10.20
C LEU A 70 2.94 17.81 -9.94
N ALA A 71 2.18 18.92 -9.96
CA ALA A 71 0.74 18.89 -9.73
C ALA A 71 -0.01 18.21 -10.88
N VAL A 72 0.36 18.53 -12.13
CA VAL A 72 -0.18 17.87 -13.34
C VAL A 72 0.10 16.37 -13.30
N ALA A 73 1.35 15.98 -13.05
CA ALA A 73 1.72 14.56 -12.99
C ALA A 73 1.06 13.80 -11.83
N ALA A 74 0.75 14.50 -10.73
CA ALA A 74 0.02 13.93 -9.59
C ALA A 74 -1.51 14.00 -9.73
N GLY A 75 -2.05 14.65 -10.77
CA GLY A 75 -3.49 14.81 -10.99
C GLY A 75 -4.16 15.72 -9.97
N VAL A 76 -3.47 16.75 -9.49
CA VAL A 76 -3.99 17.72 -8.50
C VAL A 76 -3.83 19.16 -8.99
N ASN A 77 -4.56 20.09 -8.38
CA ASN A 77 -4.34 21.52 -8.61
C ASN A 77 -3.01 21.97 -7.96
N SER A 78 -2.21 22.76 -8.69
CA SER A 78 -0.95 23.37 -8.25
C SER A 78 -1.06 24.15 -6.93
N ALA A 79 -2.14 24.89 -6.70
CA ALA A 79 -2.39 25.57 -5.42
C ALA A 79 -2.61 24.58 -4.27
N LYS A 80 -3.29 23.47 -4.53
CA LYS A 80 -3.51 22.40 -3.54
C LYS A 80 -2.20 21.70 -3.20
N LEU A 81 -1.39 21.39 -4.21
CA LEU A 81 -0.05 20.82 -4.03
C LEU A 81 0.84 21.73 -3.18
N ARG A 82 0.91 23.03 -3.48
CA ARG A 82 1.71 23.97 -2.66
C ARG A 82 1.23 24.02 -1.21
N LYS A 83 -0.09 24.00 -0.98
CA LYS A 83 -0.66 23.92 0.37
C LYS A 83 -0.27 22.62 1.07
N ASP A 84 -0.33 21.49 0.39
CA ASP A 84 0.06 20.19 0.95
C ASP A 84 1.55 20.12 1.28
N LEU A 85 2.40 20.62 0.39
CA LEU A 85 3.83 20.67 0.64
C LEU A 85 4.18 21.65 1.78
N SER A 86 3.41 22.71 2.00
CA SER A 86 3.69 23.67 3.09
C SER A 86 3.73 23.05 4.49
N PHE A 87 3.04 21.91 4.69
CA PHE A 87 3.11 21.14 5.93
C PHE A 87 4.47 20.49 6.19
N LEU A 88 5.28 20.28 5.15
CA LEU A 88 6.62 19.69 5.27
C LEU A 88 7.69 20.72 5.66
N GLY A 89 7.32 22.00 5.80
CA GLY A 89 8.24 23.11 6.04
C GLY A 89 8.76 23.76 4.76
N PRO A 90 9.93 24.42 4.79
CA PRO A 90 10.53 25.05 3.62
C PRO A 90 10.96 24.01 2.58
N ASN A 91 10.24 23.92 1.47
CA ASN A 91 10.55 22.98 0.39
C ASN A 91 10.54 23.73 -0.94
N GLY A 92 11.70 23.77 -1.59
CA GLY A 92 11.88 24.46 -2.86
C GLY A 92 12.24 25.94 -2.74
N VAL A 93 12.60 26.52 -3.88
CA VAL A 93 12.96 27.94 -4.01
C VAL A 93 11.98 28.59 -4.98
N ARG A 94 11.41 29.74 -4.58
CA ARG A 94 10.45 30.48 -5.41
C ARG A 94 11.11 30.80 -6.77
N GLY A 95 10.46 30.37 -7.85
CA GLY A 95 10.95 30.57 -9.22
C GLY A 95 11.93 29.51 -9.74
N VAL A 96 12.36 28.56 -8.89
CA VAL A 96 13.25 27.45 -9.29
C VAL A 96 12.51 26.12 -9.28
N GLY A 97 11.66 25.88 -8.28
CA GLY A 97 10.96 24.60 -8.10
C GLY A 97 11.50 23.79 -6.93
N TYR A 98 11.29 22.49 -6.98
CA TYR A 98 11.66 21.53 -5.95
C TYR A 98 12.79 20.63 -6.43
N ASP A 99 13.80 20.46 -5.59
CA ASP A 99 14.78 19.39 -5.74
C ASP A 99 14.07 18.05 -5.51
N VAL A 100 14.06 17.20 -6.54
CA VAL A 100 13.29 15.95 -6.57
C VAL A 100 13.75 15.01 -5.46
N ALA A 101 15.06 14.82 -5.30
CA ALA A 101 15.63 13.92 -4.31
C ALA A 101 15.36 14.41 -2.88
N LYS A 102 15.57 15.72 -2.62
CA LYS A 102 15.32 16.30 -1.30
C LYS A 102 13.84 16.30 -0.93
N LEU A 103 12.95 16.63 -1.88
CA LEU A 103 11.52 16.63 -1.63
C LEU A 103 11.01 15.21 -1.38
N ARG A 104 11.49 14.23 -2.16
CA ARG A 104 11.20 12.82 -1.97
C ARG A 104 11.57 12.35 -0.55
N THR A 105 12.82 12.58 -0.15
CA THR A 105 13.33 12.19 1.19
C THR A 105 12.47 12.80 2.29
N ARG A 106 12.13 14.09 2.18
CA ARG A 106 11.30 14.78 3.17
C ARG A 106 9.88 14.21 3.25
N ILE A 107 9.29 13.83 2.12
CA ILE A 107 7.98 13.15 2.12
C ILE A 107 8.11 11.75 2.73
N GLU A 108 9.19 11.01 2.47
CA GLU A 108 9.45 9.71 3.10
C GLU A 108 9.56 9.85 4.62
N ASP A 109 10.29 10.85 5.14
CA ASP A 109 10.40 11.15 6.57
C ASP A 109 9.04 11.49 7.21
N VAL A 110 8.23 12.30 6.51
CA VAL A 110 6.89 12.69 6.98
C VAL A 110 5.87 11.54 6.86
N LEU A 111 6.15 10.52 6.05
CA LEU A 111 5.31 9.32 5.99
C LEU A 111 5.85 8.19 6.87
N GLY A 112 6.97 8.39 7.58
CA GLY A 112 7.59 7.37 8.42
C GLY A 112 8.28 6.24 7.63
N LEU A 113 8.61 6.47 6.36
CA LEU A 113 9.14 5.45 5.45
C LEU A 113 10.66 5.30 5.52
N SER A 114 11.37 6.20 6.20
CA SER A 114 12.83 6.30 6.20
C SER A 114 13.53 5.09 6.82
N GLU A 115 12.93 4.50 7.86
CA GLU A 115 13.43 3.28 8.51
C GLU A 115 12.99 1.99 7.80
N GLY A 116 12.06 2.11 6.84
CA GLY A 116 11.37 0.99 6.22
C GLY A 116 10.37 0.32 7.17
N HIS A 117 9.30 -0.21 6.61
CA HIS A 117 8.29 -0.95 7.33
C HIS A 117 8.44 -2.45 7.11
N ARG A 118 8.42 -3.19 8.22
CA ARG A 118 8.41 -4.65 8.24
C ARG A 118 6.96 -5.11 8.24
N VAL A 119 6.56 -5.84 7.20
CA VAL A 119 5.17 -6.24 6.96
C VAL A 119 5.02 -7.74 7.21
N VAL A 120 4.06 -8.13 8.04
CA VAL A 120 3.58 -9.51 8.12
C VAL A 120 2.25 -9.64 7.39
N LEU A 121 2.05 -10.74 6.67
CA LEU A 121 0.82 -11.03 5.95
C LEU A 121 0.18 -12.30 6.50
N VAL A 122 -1.10 -12.21 6.88
CA VAL A 122 -1.90 -13.35 7.34
C VAL A 122 -2.95 -13.68 6.28
N GLY A 123 -2.93 -14.92 5.83
CA GLY A 123 -3.71 -15.45 4.70
C GLY A 123 -2.85 -15.61 3.44
N ALA A 124 -2.39 -16.82 3.15
CA ALA A 124 -1.66 -17.23 1.96
C ALA A 124 -2.59 -17.77 0.84
N GLY A 125 -3.82 -17.25 0.77
CA GLY A 125 -4.76 -17.48 -0.33
C GLY A 125 -4.36 -16.78 -1.63
N ASN A 126 -5.29 -16.60 -2.56
CA ASN A 126 -4.99 -15.95 -3.85
C ASN A 126 -4.46 -14.53 -3.69
N LEU A 127 -5.15 -13.70 -2.88
CA LEU A 127 -4.77 -12.31 -2.67
C LEU A 127 -3.43 -12.20 -1.92
N GLY A 128 -3.27 -12.92 -0.80
CA GLY A 128 -2.04 -12.86 -0.03
C GLY A 128 -0.80 -13.27 -0.83
N ARG A 129 -0.90 -14.34 -1.63
CA ARG A 129 0.20 -14.77 -2.50
C ARG A 129 0.55 -13.71 -3.55
N ALA A 130 -0.44 -13.03 -4.12
CA ALA A 130 -0.21 -11.94 -5.06
C ALA A 130 0.46 -10.73 -4.38
N LEU A 131 0.05 -10.39 -3.16
CA LEU A 131 0.62 -9.28 -2.39
C LEU A 131 2.07 -9.53 -1.98
N VAL A 132 2.41 -10.75 -1.54
CA VAL A 132 3.80 -11.10 -1.19
C VAL A 132 4.73 -10.99 -2.40
N GLY A 133 4.27 -11.37 -3.59
CA GLY A 133 5.04 -11.25 -4.83
C GLY A 133 5.11 -9.83 -5.41
N TYR A 134 4.40 -8.85 -4.83
CA TYR A 134 4.31 -7.52 -5.39
C TYR A 134 5.57 -6.68 -5.10
N GLY A 135 6.47 -6.60 -6.08
CA GLY A 135 7.72 -5.85 -5.95
C GLY A 135 7.55 -4.34 -5.67
N GLY A 136 6.34 -3.78 -5.83
CA GLY A 136 6.07 -2.39 -5.48
C GLY A 136 6.08 -2.10 -3.98
N PHE A 137 5.91 -3.10 -3.10
CA PHE A 137 6.05 -2.92 -1.65
C PHE A 137 7.49 -2.59 -1.27
N ARG A 138 8.45 -3.42 -1.72
CA ARG A 138 9.87 -3.21 -1.43
C ARG A 138 10.38 -1.86 -1.95
N ARG A 139 9.96 -1.45 -3.15
CA ARG A 139 10.33 -0.15 -3.73
C ARG A 139 9.80 1.05 -2.94
N ARG A 140 8.74 0.85 -2.14
CA ARG A 140 8.10 1.87 -1.32
C ARG A 140 8.48 1.78 0.16
N GLY A 141 9.54 1.02 0.49
CA GLY A 141 10.00 0.85 1.86
C GLY A 141 9.25 -0.21 2.66
N PHE A 142 8.40 -1.02 2.05
CA PHE A 142 7.67 -2.10 2.73
C PHE A 142 8.30 -3.46 2.44
N ALA A 143 8.98 -4.04 3.43
CA ALA A 143 9.58 -5.36 3.34
C ALA A 143 8.65 -6.41 3.97
N VAL A 144 8.18 -7.37 3.19
CA VAL A 144 7.46 -8.52 3.74
C VAL A 144 8.45 -9.39 4.50
N VAL A 145 8.21 -9.61 5.80
CA VAL A 145 9.10 -10.39 6.68
C VAL A 145 8.47 -11.71 7.15
N GLY A 146 7.17 -11.87 7.00
CA GLY A 146 6.45 -13.09 7.37
C GLY A 146 5.16 -13.29 6.58
N LEU A 147 4.84 -14.55 6.31
CA LEU A 147 3.61 -15.00 5.68
C LEU A 147 3.03 -16.13 6.53
N PHE A 148 1.76 -16.02 6.92
CA PHE A 148 1.09 -16.94 7.84
C PHE A 148 -0.21 -17.47 7.24
N ASP A 149 -0.54 -18.71 7.53
CA ASP A 149 -1.81 -19.34 7.16
C ASP A 149 -2.13 -20.46 8.17
N ASN A 150 -3.39 -20.91 8.24
CA ASN A 150 -3.81 -22.04 9.07
C ASN A 150 -4.09 -23.30 8.23
N ASP A 151 -4.08 -23.23 6.89
CA ASP A 151 -4.25 -24.37 6.01
C ASP A 151 -3.00 -25.26 6.02
N PRO A 152 -3.07 -26.50 6.55
CA PRO A 152 -1.95 -27.42 6.57
C PRO A 152 -1.39 -27.74 5.17
N ALA A 153 -2.19 -27.60 4.12
CA ALA A 153 -1.74 -27.81 2.73
C ALA A 153 -0.87 -26.66 2.21
N VAL A 154 -0.91 -25.49 2.84
CA VAL A 154 -0.15 -24.31 2.44
C VAL A 154 1.04 -24.06 3.37
N ILE A 155 0.90 -24.39 4.66
CA ILE A 155 1.97 -24.26 5.65
C ILE A 155 3.24 -24.99 5.20
N GLY A 156 4.38 -24.30 5.34
CA GLY A 156 5.70 -24.80 4.97
C GLY A 156 6.09 -24.64 3.51
N ARG A 157 5.14 -24.31 2.61
CA ARG A 157 5.45 -23.98 1.22
C ARG A 157 6.14 -22.62 1.12
N THR A 158 6.86 -22.41 0.03
CA THR A 158 7.49 -21.12 -0.28
C THR A 158 6.69 -20.38 -1.34
N VAL A 159 6.37 -19.11 -1.07
CA VAL A 159 5.67 -18.20 -1.98
C VAL A 159 6.54 -16.96 -2.15
N ALA A 160 6.99 -16.69 -3.39
CA ALA A 160 7.82 -15.54 -3.70
C ALA A 160 9.03 -15.35 -2.74
N GLY A 161 9.65 -16.46 -2.32
CA GLY A 161 10.80 -16.46 -1.40
C GLY A 161 10.45 -16.48 0.09
N HIS A 162 9.17 -16.41 0.46
CA HIS A 162 8.72 -16.46 1.85
C HIS A 162 8.12 -17.82 2.20
N ARG A 163 8.62 -18.46 3.26
CA ARG A 163 8.03 -19.69 3.80
C ARG A 163 6.75 -19.35 4.56
N VAL A 164 5.66 -20.03 4.22
CA VAL A 164 4.39 -19.93 4.94
C VAL A 164 4.56 -20.58 6.32
N ARG A 165 4.28 -19.82 7.37
CA ARG A 165 4.31 -20.26 8.76
C ARG A 165 2.89 -20.54 9.24
N ASP A 166 2.77 -21.34 10.29
CA ASP A 166 1.48 -21.59 10.93
C ASP A 166 1.00 -20.30 11.64
N ALA A 167 -0.27 -19.95 11.46
CA ALA A 167 -0.90 -18.84 12.16
C ALA A 167 -0.93 -19.04 13.69
N ALA A 168 -0.82 -20.28 14.19
CA ALA A 168 -0.65 -20.55 15.62
C ALA A 168 0.65 -19.95 16.19
N ASP A 169 1.70 -19.81 15.37
CA ASP A 169 2.99 -19.24 15.77
C ASP A 169 3.04 -17.71 15.70
N LEU A 170 1.91 -17.05 15.39
CA LEU A 170 1.87 -15.63 15.06
C LEU A 170 2.43 -14.75 16.19
N ALA A 171 2.09 -15.00 17.44
CA ALA A 171 2.57 -14.22 18.59
C ALA A 171 4.11 -14.29 18.72
N THR A 172 4.67 -15.51 18.68
CA THR A 172 6.12 -15.74 18.75
C THR A 172 6.82 -15.11 17.55
N ALA A 173 6.24 -15.24 16.36
CA ALA A 173 6.84 -14.69 15.17
C ALA A 173 6.79 -13.16 15.13
N ILE A 174 5.77 -12.52 15.68
CA ILE A 174 5.70 -11.06 15.81
C ILE A 174 6.80 -10.54 16.73
N ALA A 175 7.01 -11.20 17.87
CA ALA A 175 8.10 -10.82 18.78
C ALA A 175 9.48 -10.94 18.11
N ALA A 176 9.71 -11.95 17.27
CA ALA A 176 10.98 -12.15 16.58
C ALA A 176 11.15 -11.29 15.31
N LEU A 177 10.06 -11.04 14.59
CA LEU A 177 10.07 -10.33 13.32
C LEU A 177 9.80 -8.83 13.45
N GLU A 178 9.41 -8.36 14.63
CA GLU A 178 9.13 -6.95 14.96
C GLU A 178 8.45 -6.18 13.80
N PRO A 179 7.31 -6.67 13.29
CA PRO A 179 6.64 -6.01 12.20
C PRO A 179 6.01 -4.69 12.66
N THR A 180 6.07 -3.68 11.80
CA THR A 180 5.41 -2.40 12.03
C THR A 180 3.99 -2.39 11.47
N ILE A 181 3.69 -3.25 10.49
CA ILE A 181 2.38 -3.33 9.83
C ILE A 181 1.97 -4.80 9.64
N ALA A 182 0.70 -5.11 9.89
CA ALA A 182 0.09 -6.36 9.47
C ALA A 182 -0.88 -6.16 8.30
N VAL A 183 -0.91 -7.15 7.40
CA VAL A 183 -1.89 -7.26 6.32
C VAL A 183 -2.76 -8.48 6.59
N ILE A 184 -4.07 -8.27 6.66
CA ILE A 184 -5.08 -9.34 6.80
C ILE A 184 -5.69 -9.59 5.42
N ALA A 185 -5.49 -10.79 4.89
CA ALA A 185 -6.00 -11.27 3.61
C ALA A 185 -6.68 -12.64 3.74
N VAL A 186 -7.38 -12.84 4.87
CA VAL A 186 -8.18 -14.03 5.18
C VAL A 186 -9.67 -13.81 4.85
N PRO A 187 -10.50 -14.87 4.79
CA PRO A 187 -11.95 -14.74 4.71
C PRO A 187 -12.57 -14.01 5.92
N ASP A 188 -13.83 -13.61 5.80
CA ASP A 188 -14.55 -12.81 6.79
C ASP A 188 -14.67 -13.47 8.16
N ASP A 189 -14.99 -14.76 8.18
CA ASP A 189 -15.16 -15.57 9.39
C ASP A 189 -13.89 -15.65 10.27
N ALA A 190 -12.71 -15.59 9.66
CA ALA A 190 -11.42 -15.64 10.34
C ALA A 190 -10.82 -14.27 10.68
N ALA A 191 -11.33 -13.18 10.07
CA ALA A 191 -10.66 -11.88 10.09
C ALA A 191 -10.55 -11.26 11.49
N GLN A 192 -11.62 -11.33 12.29
CA GLN A 192 -11.61 -10.77 13.65
C GLN A 192 -10.63 -11.53 14.56
N GLN A 193 -10.64 -12.86 14.52
CA GLN A 193 -9.74 -13.69 15.34
C GLN A 193 -8.26 -13.40 15.02
N VAL A 194 -7.93 -13.25 13.74
CA VAL A 194 -6.58 -12.84 13.31
C VAL A 194 -6.25 -11.44 13.81
N CYS A 195 -7.18 -10.49 13.66
CA CYS A 195 -7.01 -9.12 14.15
C CYS A 195 -6.72 -9.08 15.65
N ASP A 196 -7.51 -9.79 16.45
CA ASP A 196 -7.33 -9.88 17.91
C ASP A 196 -5.95 -10.44 18.27
N GLY A 197 -5.48 -11.48 17.56
CA GLY A 197 -4.15 -12.05 17.75
C GLY A 197 -3.02 -11.06 17.43
N LEU A 198 -3.16 -10.28 16.37
CA LEU A 198 -2.20 -9.24 15.98
C LEU A 198 -2.16 -8.11 17.02
N VAL A 199 -3.33 -7.66 17.48
CA VAL A 199 -3.46 -6.62 18.51
C VAL A 199 -2.88 -7.09 19.84
N ALA A 200 -3.18 -8.32 20.26
CA ALA A 200 -2.64 -8.91 21.48
C ALA A 200 -1.10 -9.04 21.42
N ALA A 201 -0.54 -9.26 20.24
CA ALA A 201 0.90 -9.28 19.99
C ALA A 201 1.54 -7.87 19.89
N GLY A 202 0.74 -6.80 20.04
CA GLY A 202 1.21 -5.42 20.14
C GLY A 202 1.20 -4.62 18.84
N LEU A 203 0.65 -5.15 17.74
CA LEU A 203 0.55 -4.39 16.49
C LEU A 203 -0.55 -3.32 16.58
N GLN A 204 -0.21 -2.13 16.08
CA GLN A 204 -1.09 -0.96 16.10
C GLN A 204 -1.49 -0.49 14.70
N SER A 205 -0.94 -1.07 13.63
CA SER A 205 -1.23 -0.69 12.24
C SER A 205 -1.58 -1.91 11.41
N ILE A 206 -2.84 -1.97 10.97
CA ILE A 206 -3.41 -3.11 10.27
C ILE A 206 -4.04 -2.64 8.94
N LEU A 207 -3.64 -3.27 7.84
CA LEU A 207 -4.30 -3.16 6.55
C LEU A 207 -5.17 -4.39 6.33
N SER A 208 -6.49 -4.23 6.25
CA SER A 208 -7.42 -5.34 6.08
C SER A 208 -8.07 -5.34 4.69
N PHE A 209 -8.00 -6.49 4.01
CA PHE A 209 -8.76 -6.79 2.80
C PHE A 209 -10.00 -7.65 3.10
N ALA A 210 -10.26 -7.98 4.37
CA ALA A 210 -11.45 -8.73 4.73
C ALA A 210 -12.71 -7.87 4.51
N PRO A 211 -13.80 -8.44 3.94
CA PRO A 211 -15.03 -7.71 3.64
C PRO A 211 -15.93 -7.57 4.89
N CYS A 212 -15.34 -7.31 6.06
CA CYS A 212 -16.05 -7.15 7.32
C CYS A 212 -15.54 -5.93 8.08
N GLU A 213 -16.31 -5.47 9.06
CA GLU A 213 -15.81 -4.51 10.05
C GLU A 213 -15.03 -5.25 11.13
N LEU A 214 -13.89 -4.67 11.53
CA LEU A 214 -13.05 -5.21 12.59
C LEU A 214 -13.22 -4.34 13.84
N VAL A 215 -13.45 -4.98 14.97
CA VAL A 215 -13.51 -4.32 16.27
C VAL A 215 -12.10 -4.27 16.83
N VAL A 216 -11.58 -3.07 17.08
CA VAL A 216 -10.24 -2.86 17.62
C VAL A 216 -10.22 -1.79 18.71
N PRO A 217 -9.23 -1.82 19.62
CA PRO A 217 -9.03 -0.75 20.58
C PRO A 217 -8.70 0.59 19.90
N PRO A 218 -8.96 1.74 20.55
CA PRO A 218 -8.65 3.07 20.00
C PRO A 218 -7.16 3.32 19.69
N THR A 219 -6.26 2.49 20.23
CA THR A 219 -4.81 2.56 20.00
C THR A 219 -4.38 1.88 18.69
N VAL A 220 -5.29 1.23 17.98
CA VAL A 220 -5.01 0.46 16.77
C VAL A 220 -5.68 1.13 15.58
N GLU A 221 -4.89 1.48 14.58
CA GLU A 221 -5.37 1.99 13.31
C GLU A 221 -5.61 0.83 12.34
N VAL A 222 -6.84 0.71 11.85
CA VAL A 222 -7.22 -0.27 10.83
C VAL A 222 -7.61 0.45 9.56
N ARG A 223 -6.88 0.20 8.48
CA ARG A 223 -7.24 0.66 7.14
C ARG A 223 -7.84 -0.48 6.34
N ARG A 224 -9.10 -0.33 5.93
CA ARG A 224 -9.78 -1.31 5.07
C ARG A 224 -9.57 -1.00 3.58
N VAL A 225 -9.39 -2.04 2.79
CA VAL A 225 -9.38 -1.97 1.32
C VAL A 225 -10.44 -2.93 0.79
N ASP A 226 -11.51 -2.37 0.24
CA ASP A 226 -12.58 -3.12 -0.43
C ASP A 226 -12.55 -2.81 -1.93
N LEU A 227 -11.91 -3.70 -2.69
CA LEU A 227 -11.75 -3.52 -4.14
C LEU A 227 -13.11 -3.49 -4.88
N ALA A 228 -14.15 -4.14 -4.35
CA ALA A 228 -15.47 -4.13 -4.97
C ALA A 228 -16.14 -2.77 -4.80
N VAL A 229 -16.04 -2.16 -3.62
CA VAL A 229 -16.53 -0.79 -3.38
C VAL A 229 -15.77 0.22 -4.26
N GLU A 230 -14.46 0.08 -4.42
CA GLU A 230 -13.68 0.93 -5.33
C GLU A 230 -14.18 0.81 -6.79
N MET A 231 -14.49 -0.40 -7.26
CA MET A 231 -15.06 -0.61 -8.59
C MET A 231 -16.46 -0.02 -8.73
N GLN A 232 -17.30 -0.09 -7.69
CA GLN A 232 -18.63 0.52 -7.68
C GLN A 232 -18.54 2.05 -7.77
N MET A 233 -17.59 2.67 -7.06
CA MET A 233 -17.34 4.12 -7.17
C MET A 233 -16.91 4.52 -8.58
N LEU A 234 -16.04 3.74 -9.23
CA LEU A 234 -15.68 3.97 -10.64
C LEU A 234 -16.88 3.82 -11.58
N SER A 235 -17.76 2.85 -11.31
CA SER A 235 -18.99 2.68 -12.09
C SER A 235 -19.92 3.89 -11.95
N PHE A 236 -20.05 4.46 -10.74
CA PHE A 236 -20.83 5.66 -10.51
C PHE A 236 -20.24 6.88 -11.25
N GLU A 237 -18.92 7.06 -11.17
CA GLU A 237 -18.22 8.14 -11.86
C GLU A 237 -18.43 8.09 -13.38
N ARG A 238 -18.43 6.88 -13.96
CA ARG A 238 -18.74 6.67 -15.36
C ARG A 238 -20.16 7.13 -15.72
N VAL A 239 -21.15 6.81 -14.89
CA VAL A 239 -22.55 7.25 -15.11
C VAL A 239 -22.65 8.76 -15.03
N ARG A 240 -22.06 9.38 -14.00
CA ARG A 240 -22.05 10.84 -13.84
C ARG A 240 -21.42 11.56 -15.03
N ASN A 241 -20.30 11.06 -15.52
CA ASN A 241 -19.60 11.69 -16.64
C ASN A 241 -20.37 11.53 -17.95
N ALA A 242 -21.07 10.40 -18.15
CA ALA A 242 -21.94 10.20 -19.30
C ALA A 242 -23.16 11.13 -19.32
N GLU A 243 -23.74 11.44 -18.15
CA GLU A 243 -24.83 12.42 -18.02
C GLU A 243 -24.35 13.86 -18.27
N ALA A 244 -23.13 14.20 -17.86
CA ALA A 244 -22.53 15.51 -18.11
C ALA A 244 -22.17 15.76 -19.60
N GLU A 245 -21.94 14.68 -20.36
CA GLU A 245 -21.67 14.73 -21.80
C GLU A 245 -22.95 14.85 -22.67
N GLN A 246 -24.14 14.76 -22.09
CA GLN A 246 -25.40 15.03 -22.79
C GLN A 246 -25.76 16.51 -22.70
N PRO A 247 -25.59 17.30 -23.79
CA PRO A 247 -26.02 18.69 -23.77
C PRO A 247 -27.53 18.75 -23.59
N ALA A 248 -27.98 19.64 -22.71
CA ALA A 248 -29.37 19.96 -22.48
C ALA A 248 -30.06 20.38 -23.78
N ALA A 249 -30.69 19.43 -24.46
CA ALA A 249 -31.57 19.69 -25.59
C ALA A 249 -32.92 20.19 -25.08
N VAL A 250 -32.98 21.40 -24.52
CA VAL A 250 -34.23 22.16 -24.39
C VAL A 250 -33.92 23.64 -24.56
N GLY A 251 -34.33 24.19 -25.70
CA GLY A 251 -34.50 25.62 -25.83
C GLY A 251 -34.46 26.14 -27.26
N GLU A 252 -35.47 25.86 -28.08
CA GLU A 252 -36.00 26.89 -29.00
C GLU A 252 -37.53 26.78 -29.08
N ARG A 253 -38.16 27.94 -28.86
CA ARG A 253 -39.60 28.18 -28.95
C ARG A 253 -39.97 28.38 -30.41
N GLY A 254 -41.07 27.77 -30.85
CA GLY A 254 -41.78 28.14 -32.07
C GLY A 254 -43.26 28.25 -31.77
N ASP A 255 -43.73 29.47 -31.59
CA ASP A 255 -45.14 29.85 -31.42
C ASP A 255 -45.85 29.82 -32.78
N SER A 256 -46.97 29.08 -32.89
CA SER A 256 -48.12 29.40 -33.76
C SER A 256 -49.21 28.31 -33.69
N ILE A 257 -50.44 28.74 -33.39
CA ILE A 257 -51.73 28.03 -33.44
C ILE A 257 -52.61 28.82 -34.45
N PRO A 258 -53.75 28.35 -35.01
CA PRO A 258 -54.14 27.09 -35.69
C PRO A 258 -54.78 27.37 -37.10
N VAL A 259 -55.08 26.34 -37.91
CA VAL A 259 -56.21 26.39 -38.89
C VAL A 259 -56.91 25.03 -38.94
N ALA A 260 -58.24 25.06 -39.01
CA ALA A 260 -59.14 23.95 -38.69
C ALA A 260 -59.92 23.37 -39.89
N HIS A 261 -60.43 22.14 -39.65
CA HIS A 261 -61.66 21.50 -40.18
C HIS A 261 -61.66 20.83 -41.59
N PRO A 262 -62.61 19.90 -41.85
CA PRO A 262 -62.92 18.67 -41.08
C PRO A 262 -63.23 17.47 -42.03
N LEU A 263 -63.53 16.28 -41.47
CA LEU A 263 -64.66 15.39 -41.81
C LEU A 263 -64.45 13.95 -41.30
N GLY A 264 -65.50 13.36 -40.72
CA GLY A 264 -65.79 11.93 -40.97
C GLY A 264 -65.73 10.93 -39.81
N SER A 265 -66.72 11.00 -38.91
CA SER A 265 -67.56 9.88 -38.45
C SER A 265 -66.92 8.56 -37.96
N GLY A 266 -67.14 8.23 -36.68
CA GLY A 266 -67.87 7.01 -36.33
C GLY A 266 -67.11 5.80 -35.75
N ARG A 267 -67.49 5.47 -34.51
CA ARG A 267 -67.62 4.13 -33.88
C ARG A 267 -66.39 3.39 -33.33
N VAL A 268 -66.42 3.30 -32.00
CA VAL A 268 -66.09 2.19 -31.07
C VAL A 268 -66.00 0.78 -31.69
N ALA A 269 -64.89 0.05 -31.43
CA ALA A 269 -64.90 -1.40 -31.13
C ALA A 269 -63.54 -1.97 -30.63
N ARG A 270 -63.61 -2.56 -29.42
CA ARG A 270 -63.00 -3.81 -28.91
C ARG A 270 -61.72 -4.43 -29.55
N ARG A 271 -60.71 -4.60 -28.68
CA ARG A 271 -60.01 -5.85 -28.28
C ARG A 271 -59.97 -7.03 -29.27
N ALA A 272 -58.76 -7.45 -29.71
CA ALA A 272 -58.17 -8.78 -29.47
C ALA A 272 -56.87 -9.03 -30.27
N SER A 273 -55.91 -9.67 -29.57
CA SER A 273 -54.89 -10.65 -30.01
C SER A 273 -54.12 -10.46 -31.32
N ASN A 274 -52.78 -10.50 -31.22
CA ASN A 274 -51.99 -11.30 -32.17
C ASN A 274 -50.79 -11.97 -31.48
N THR A 275 -50.55 -13.20 -31.91
CA THR A 275 -49.75 -14.25 -31.29
C THR A 275 -48.66 -14.65 -32.28
N HIS A 276 -47.38 -14.60 -31.86
CA HIS A 276 -46.21 -15.43 -32.30
C HIS A 276 -45.85 -15.51 -33.81
N PRO A 277 -44.70 -16.12 -34.24
CA PRO A 277 -43.55 -16.66 -33.51
C PRO A 277 -42.15 -16.24 -34.07
N GLN A 278 -41.15 -16.65 -33.30
CA GLN A 278 -39.69 -16.69 -33.54
C GLN A 278 -39.28 -17.79 -34.55
N PRO A 279 -38.19 -17.64 -35.33
CA PRO A 279 -37.59 -18.75 -36.07
C PRO A 279 -36.32 -19.29 -35.39
N ALA A 280 -36.14 -20.61 -35.50
CA ALA A 280 -35.03 -21.41 -34.96
C ALA A 280 -33.88 -21.62 -35.99
N HIS A 281 -32.65 -21.68 -35.46
CA HIS A 281 -31.45 -22.50 -35.76
C HIS A 281 -31.26 -23.20 -37.13
N PRO A 282 -30.01 -23.39 -37.63
CA PRO A 282 -28.96 -24.28 -37.04
C PRO A 282 -27.52 -23.69 -37.13
N GLY A 283 -26.46 -24.11 -36.42
CA GLY A 283 -26.01 -25.42 -35.96
C GLY A 283 -24.60 -25.65 -36.54
N ARG A 284 -23.53 -25.59 -35.72
CA ARG A 284 -22.18 -26.04 -36.12
C ARG A 284 -21.44 -26.61 -34.91
N ALA A 285 -21.04 -27.87 -35.06
CA ALA A 285 -20.34 -28.69 -34.08
C ALA A 285 -18.82 -28.41 -34.07
N HIS A 286 -18.23 -28.47 -32.88
CA HIS A 286 -16.79 -28.53 -32.65
C HIS A 286 -16.32 -29.99 -32.55
N PRO A 287 -15.13 -30.35 -33.05
CA PRO A 287 -14.45 -31.58 -32.66
C PRO A 287 -13.42 -31.34 -31.53
N ALA A 288 -13.29 -32.34 -30.65
CA ALA A 288 -12.36 -32.46 -29.54
C ALA A 288 -10.92 -32.80 -30.01
N PRO A 289 -9.87 -32.59 -29.17
CA PRO A 289 -8.48 -32.72 -29.59
C PRO A 289 -7.92 -34.14 -29.42
N ALA A 290 -7.03 -34.52 -30.34
CA ALA A 290 -6.29 -35.77 -30.34
C ALA A 290 -5.06 -35.71 -29.42
N THR A 291 -4.95 -36.70 -28.53
CA THR A 291 -3.75 -37.09 -27.79
C THR A 291 -2.80 -37.89 -28.69
N GLN A 292 -1.51 -37.56 -28.68
CA GLN A 292 -0.44 -38.47 -29.12
C GLN A 292 0.94 -37.99 -28.63
N HIS A 293 1.51 -38.74 -27.68
CA HIS A 293 2.96 -38.90 -27.47
C HIS A 293 3.24 -40.40 -27.62
N PRO A 294 4.38 -40.77 -28.21
CA PRO A 294 5.29 -41.61 -27.44
C PRO A 294 6.76 -41.20 -27.63
N ALA A 295 7.52 -41.26 -26.54
CA ALA A 295 8.97 -41.09 -26.53
C ALA A 295 9.61 -42.28 -25.80
N THR A 296 10.48 -43.03 -26.47
CA THR A 296 11.58 -43.89 -25.93
C THR A 296 12.37 -44.46 -27.13
N PRO A 297 13.65 -44.89 -27.02
CA PRO A 297 14.52 -45.00 -25.84
C PRO A 297 15.98 -44.47 -26.00
N GLN A 298 16.71 -44.55 -24.88
CA GLN A 298 18.10 -44.14 -24.64
C GLN A 298 19.18 -45.15 -25.10
N HIS A 299 20.43 -44.64 -25.12
CA HIS A 299 21.77 -45.28 -24.98
C HIS A 299 22.56 -45.72 -26.24
N PRO A 300 23.91 -45.88 -26.20
CA PRO A 300 24.97 -45.36 -25.29
C PRO A 300 26.31 -44.91 -25.98
N ALA A 301 27.26 -44.33 -25.23
CA ALA A 301 28.74 -44.47 -25.37
C ALA A 301 29.47 -43.63 -24.27
N THR A 302 30.01 -44.22 -23.19
CA THR A 302 31.43 -44.63 -22.98
C THR A 302 32.46 -43.53 -23.31
N SER A 303 32.94 -42.76 -22.32
CA SER A 303 34.07 -43.01 -21.39
C SER A 303 35.45 -42.63 -21.95
N HIS A 304 36.14 -41.65 -21.34
CA HIS A 304 37.60 -41.67 -21.10
C HIS A 304 37.98 -40.77 -19.91
N SER A 305 38.89 -41.30 -19.09
CA SER A 305 39.40 -40.84 -17.80
C SER A 305 40.50 -39.76 -17.87
N ALA A 306 40.86 -39.30 -16.66
CA ALA A 306 42.09 -38.63 -16.21
C ALA A 306 41.96 -37.09 -16.13
N THR A 307 42.36 -36.38 -15.07
CA THR A 307 43.29 -36.66 -13.96
C THR A 307 43.03 -35.60 -12.87
N GLU A 308 42.96 -35.96 -11.59
CA GLU A 308 43.27 -35.04 -10.47
C GLU A 308 44.80 -34.89 -10.35
N PRO A 309 45.28 -33.79 -9.76
CA PRO A 309 45.81 -33.99 -8.42
C PRO A 309 45.38 -32.93 -7.41
N THR A 310 45.28 -33.44 -6.19
CA THR A 310 45.12 -32.78 -4.90
C THR A 310 46.29 -31.85 -4.58
N SER A 311 45.99 -30.68 -4.00
CA SER A 311 46.95 -29.88 -3.25
C SER A 311 46.34 -29.53 -1.89
N LYS A 312 46.87 -30.16 -0.84
CA LYS A 312 46.73 -29.80 0.58
C LYS A 312 48.12 -29.66 1.17
N GLY A 313 48.40 -28.50 1.74
CA GLY A 313 49.51 -28.16 2.64
C GLY A 313 49.34 -26.68 2.98
N SER A 314 48.91 -26.22 4.15
CA SER A 314 49.27 -26.45 5.56
C SER A 314 50.58 -25.78 5.99
N VAL A 315 50.42 -24.86 6.96
CA VAL A 315 51.38 -24.24 7.92
C VAL A 315 52.37 -23.23 7.29
N VAL A 316 52.75 -22.05 7.83
CA VAL A 316 52.99 -21.56 9.21
C VAL A 316 52.89 -20.02 9.24
N THR A 317 52.35 -19.45 10.32
CA THR A 317 52.60 -18.08 10.81
C THR A 317 53.48 -18.15 12.07
N PRO A 318 54.10 -17.03 12.47
CA PRO A 318 55.09 -16.23 11.77
C PRO A 318 56.54 -16.64 12.10
#